data_AF-K0TGB9-F1
#
_entry.id   AF-K0TGB9-F1
#
_cell.length_a   1.000
_cell.length_b   1.000
_cell.length_c   1.000
_cell.angle_alpha   90.00
_cell.angle_beta   90.00
_cell.angle_gamma   90.00
#
_symmetry.space_group_name_H-M   'P 1'
#
loop_
_entity.id
_entity.type
_entity.pdbx_description
1 polymer ?
#
loop_
_entity_poly.entity_id
_entity_poly.type
_entity_poly.pdbx_seq_one_letter_code
_entity_poly.pdbx_strand_id
1 'polypeptide(L)'
;MDPDPGEVPCDDVPVADKRIRGNRKRPANKRRRKQTAQKAAAKPTKVCFISGKEARYRDPKTELLYHSLVEFKEIRRLLEAGELQLASMAPPGETSSANGKSKYLRSSQQASRRRRRTSQDSDDSNDDEPGWNITEEMKTRLRGSSWLKDELRDGGLRQLIEQIDGASDDDGENNRSERQMQMRVQRNRGVSVSPRELELARTRHSHPKFASFIDKFLLTAGVLQPADGRKSEGIESLMEEPGQLVLAPIPRRKAGGDSEAGEGGQDDESGTDGESSSGSDDEDSDSSQESSSEGSGSESD
;
A
#
# COMPACT_ATOMS: atom_id res chain seq x y z
N MET A 1 -54.78 8.87 -13.28
CA MET A 1 -54.65 7.76 -14.25
C MET A 1 -53.36 7.08 -13.87
N ASP A 2 -53.46 6.28 -12.82
CA ASP A 2 -52.33 5.66 -12.13
C ASP A 2 -52.11 4.27 -12.72
N PRO A 3 -50.89 3.93 -13.18
CA PRO A 3 -50.61 2.59 -13.66
C PRO A 3 -50.41 1.61 -12.50
N ASP A 4 -51.16 0.53 -12.60
CA ASP A 4 -51.19 -0.68 -11.79
C ASP A 4 -49.83 -1.41 -11.78
N PRO A 5 -49.19 -1.66 -10.62
CA PRO A 5 -47.97 -2.47 -10.56
C PRO A 5 -48.33 -3.96 -10.56
N GLY A 6 -48.22 -4.56 -11.74
CA GLY A 6 -48.40 -5.99 -11.97
C GLY A 6 -47.51 -6.87 -11.09
N GLU A 7 -48.15 -7.90 -10.52
CA GLU A 7 -47.56 -8.98 -9.74
C GLU A 7 -46.54 -9.76 -10.57
N VAL A 8 -45.34 -10.00 -9.99
CA VAL A 8 -44.30 -10.85 -10.58
C VAL A 8 -44.35 -12.22 -9.89
N PRO A 9 -44.44 -13.34 -10.63
CA PRO A 9 -44.50 -14.68 -10.03
C PRO A 9 -43.17 -15.07 -9.38
N CYS A 10 -43.29 -15.72 -8.23
CA CYS A 10 -42.20 -16.39 -7.53
C CYS A 10 -41.92 -17.76 -8.19
N ASP A 11 -40.82 -17.88 -8.91
CA ASP A 11 -40.33 -19.18 -9.38
C ASP A 11 -39.47 -19.85 -8.29
N ASP A 12 -40.07 -20.85 -7.66
CA ASP A 12 -39.44 -21.90 -6.88
C ASP A 12 -38.38 -22.65 -7.70
N VAL A 13 -37.12 -22.59 -7.27
CA VAL A 13 -36.05 -23.44 -7.82
C VAL A 13 -35.70 -24.55 -6.82
N PRO A 14 -35.74 -25.83 -7.24
CA PRO A 14 -35.64 -26.97 -6.34
C PRO A 14 -34.22 -27.21 -5.79
N VAL A 15 -34.24 -27.66 -4.54
CA VAL A 15 -33.18 -28.28 -3.75
C VAL A 15 -32.48 -29.41 -4.53
N ALA A 16 -31.19 -29.23 -4.82
CA ALA A 16 -30.31 -30.26 -5.35
C ALA A 16 -29.19 -30.64 -4.37
N ASP A 17 -29.53 -31.63 -3.56
CA ASP A 17 -28.79 -32.87 -3.30
C ASP A 17 -27.27 -32.89 -3.01
N LYS A 18 -27.01 -33.23 -1.75
CA LYS A 18 -25.95 -34.08 -1.18
C LYS A 18 -24.81 -34.51 -2.13
N ARG A 19 -23.63 -33.92 -1.93
CA ARG A 19 -22.34 -34.58 -2.23
C ARG A 19 -21.54 -34.86 -0.96
N ILE A 20 -21.73 -36.10 -0.48
CA ILE A 20 -20.71 -37.06 -0.05
C ILE A 20 -19.54 -36.49 0.78
N ARG A 21 -19.69 -36.65 2.10
CA ARG A 21 -18.62 -36.57 3.09
C ARG A 21 -17.59 -37.69 2.85
N GLY A 22 -16.47 -37.35 2.23
CA GLY A 22 -15.28 -38.19 2.17
C GLY A 22 -14.62 -38.33 3.55
N ASN A 23 -14.99 -39.40 4.25
CA ASN A 23 -14.51 -39.78 5.57
C ASN A 23 -13.07 -40.35 5.48
N ARG A 24 -12.05 -39.49 5.37
CA ARG A 24 -10.64 -39.93 5.44
C ARG A 24 -10.25 -40.17 6.89
N LYS A 25 -10.40 -41.43 7.30
CA LYS A 25 -9.80 -42.03 8.51
C LYS A 25 -8.30 -41.70 8.56
N ARG A 26 -7.90 -40.76 9.42
CA ARG A 26 -6.50 -40.59 9.82
C ARG A 26 -6.18 -41.64 10.89
N PRO A 27 -5.08 -42.40 10.76
CA PRO A 27 -4.73 -43.44 11.73
C PRO A 27 -4.39 -42.82 13.09
N ALA A 28 -4.94 -43.44 14.12
CA ALA A 28 -4.76 -43.09 15.52
C ALA A 28 -3.31 -43.31 15.95
N ASN A 29 -2.53 -42.23 16.00
CA ASN A 29 -1.22 -42.25 16.60
C ASN A 29 -1.36 -42.17 18.14
N LYS A 30 -1.54 -43.34 18.77
CA LYS A 30 -1.49 -43.55 20.23
C LYS A 30 -0.06 -43.28 20.73
N ARG A 31 0.33 -42.00 20.85
CA ARG A 31 1.49 -41.61 21.66
C ARG A 31 1.05 -41.48 23.12
N ARG A 32 1.42 -42.49 23.91
CA ARG A 32 1.49 -42.50 25.40
C ARG A 32 2.00 -41.15 25.90
N ARG A 33 1.10 -40.27 26.34
CA ARG A 33 1.44 -39.03 27.03
C ARG A 33 1.38 -39.32 28.52
N LYS A 34 2.56 -39.47 29.14
CA LYS A 34 2.74 -39.44 30.59
C LYS A 34 2.08 -38.17 31.12
N GLN A 35 1.07 -38.34 31.98
CA GLN A 35 0.43 -37.26 32.71
C GLN A 35 1.40 -36.79 33.80
N THR A 36 2.23 -35.79 33.49
CA THR A 36 2.74 -34.89 34.52
C THR A 36 1.65 -33.87 34.76
N ALA A 37 0.99 -33.96 35.92
CA ALA A 37 0.00 -33.00 36.41
C ALA A 37 0.68 -31.64 36.62
N GLN A 38 0.86 -30.90 35.53
CA GLN A 38 1.21 -29.49 35.59
C GLN A 38 -0.07 -28.75 36.00
N LYS A 39 -0.06 -28.28 37.25
CA LYS A 39 -1.00 -27.35 37.86
C LYS A 39 -1.35 -26.27 36.81
N ALA A 40 -2.54 -26.37 36.22
CA ALA A 40 -2.97 -25.48 35.15
C ALA A 40 -3.02 -24.05 35.72
N ALA A 41 -2.03 -23.23 35.37
CA ALA A 41 -2.06 -21.81 35.66
C ALA A 41 -3.35 -21.25 35.06
N ALA A 42 -4.19 -20.66 35.92
CA ALA A 42 -5.43 -20.03 35.48
C ALA A 42 -5.08 -19.01 34.40
N LYS A 43 -5.69 -19.18 33.22
CA LYS A 43 -5.48 -18.24 32.12
C LYS A 43 -5.98 -16.88 32.59
N PRO A 44 -5.26 -15.79 32.30
CA PRO A 44 -5.72 -14.45 32.65
C PRO A 44 -7.10 -14.23 32.00
N THR A 45 -8.12 -14.06 32.83
CA THR A 45 -9.47 -13.78 32.38
C THR A 45 -9.50 -12.40 31.78
N LYS A 46 -10.04 -12.29 30.56
CA LYS A 46 -10.21 -11.00 29.87
C LYS A 46 -11.36 -10.26 30.52
N VAL A 47 -11.07 -9.17 31.21
CA VAL A 47 -12.05 -8.39 31.94
C VAL A 47 -12.43 -7.14 31.14
N CYS A 48 -13.71 -6.78 31.16
CA CYS A 48 -14.23 -5.56 30.56
C CYS A 48 -13.67 -4.35 31.29
N PHE A 49 -13.21 -3.37 30.51
CA PHE A 49 -12.60 -2.16 31.03
C PHE A 49 -13.55 -1.33 31.92
N ILE A 50 -14.83 -1.23 31.54
CA ILE A 50 -15.82 -0.41 32.27
C ILE A 50 -16.43 -1.18 33.44
N SER A 51 -16.97 -2.38 33.19
CA SER A 51 -17.80 -3.07 34.18
C SER A 51 -17.08 -4.08 35.06
N GLY A 52 -15.81 -4.41 34.76
CA GLY A 52 -15.09 -5.45 35.50
C GLY A 52 -15.63 -6.88 35.28
N LYS A 53 -16.58 -7.08 34.35
CA LYS A 53 -17.14 -8.40 34.01
C LYS A 53 -16.28 -9.11 32.96
N GLU A 54 -16.44 -10.41 32.78
CA GLU A 54 -15.73 -11.13 31.71
C GLU A 54 -16.12 -10.56 30.32
N ALA A 55 -15.14 -10.08 29.58
CA ALA A 55 -15.35 -9.44 28.29
C ALA A 55 -15.66 -10.46 27.19
N ARG A 56 -16.67 -10.15 26.38
CA ARG A 56 -17.08 -11.00 25.24
C ARG A 56 -16.48 -10.53 23.93
N TYR A 57 -16.13 -9.26 23.83
CA TYR A 57 -15.70 -8.61 22.60
C TYR A 57 -14.46 -7.75 22.85
N ARG A 58 -13.75 -7.43 21.76
CA ARG A 58 -12.57 -6.55 21.74
C ARG A 58 -12.71 -5.57 20.59
N ASP A 59 -12.49 -4.29 20.86
CA ASP A 59 -12.51 -3.26 19.82
C ASP A 59 -11.20 -3.32 19.01
N PRO A 60 -11.23 -3.48 17.68
CA PRO A 60 -10.01 -3.52 16.85
C PRO A 60 -9.24 -2.20 16.81
N LYS A 61 -9.87 -1.06 17.13
CA LYS A 61 -9.19 0.25 17.09
C LYS A 61 -8.48 0.56 18.39
N THR A 62 -9.18 0.43 19.51
CA THR A 62 -8.69 0.80 20.85
C THR A 62 -8.05 -0.37 21.59
N GLU A 63 -8.24 -1.59 21.07
CA GLU A 63 -7.86 -2.86 21.71
C GLU A 63 -8.52 -3.13 23.07
N LEU A 64 -9.44 -2.27 23.51
CA LEU A 64 -10.16 -2.38 24.77
C LEU A 64 -11.20 -3.49 24.73
N LEU A 65 -11.33 -4.16 25.87
CA LEU A 65 -12.24 -5.27 26.08
C LEU A 65 -13.57 -4.79 26.64
N TYR A 66 -14.69 -5.25 26.07
CA TYR A 66 -16.04 -4.88 26.50
C TYR A 66 -16.99 -6.09 26.56
N HIS A 67 -18.00 -6.01 27.43
CA HIS A 67 -19.00 -7.06 27.64
C HIS A 67 -20.27 -6.79 26.83
N SER A 68 -20.72 -5.53 26.71
CA SER A 68 -21.93 -5.14 25.96
C SER A 68 -21.73 -3.93 25.05
N LEU A 69 -22.65 -3.74 24.09
CA LEU A 69 -22.64 -2.57 23.19
C LEU A 69 -22.84 -1.24 23.94
N VAL A 70 -23.50 -1.25 25.11
CA VAL A 70 -23.67 -0.06 25.95
C VAL A 70 -22.32 0.42 26.48
N GLU A 71 -21.51 -0.52 26.99
CA GLU A 71 -20.15 -0.22 27.43
C GLU A 71 -19.25 0.21 26.26
N PHE A 72 -19.41 -0.36 25.08
CA PHE A 72 -18.67 0.09 23.89
C PHE A 72 -18.96 1.56 23.53
N LYS A 73 -20.23 1.98 23.60
CA LYS A 73 -20.60 3.38 23.39
C LYS A 73 -19.99 4.30 24.45
N GLU A 74 -19.94 3.84 25.71
CA GLU A 74 -19.32 4.59 26.78
C GLU A 74 -17.79 4.71 26.61
N ILE A 75 -17.12 3.65 26.16
CA ILE A 75 -15.68 3.71 25.81
C ILE A 75 -15.44 4.78 24.74
N ARG A 76 -16.28 4.86 23.70
CA ARG A 76 -16.16 5.90 22.67
C ARG A 76 -16.40 7.31 23.23
N ARG A 77 -17.43 7.49 24.06
CA ARG A 77 -17.72 8.77 24.71
C ARG A 77 -16.52 9.25 25.53
N LEU A 78 -15.93 8.37 26.33
CA LEU A 78 -14.78 8.68 27.18
C LEU A 78 -13.52 9.04 26.38
N LEU A 79 -13.32 8.40 25.23
CA LEU A 79 -12.21 8.72 24.32
C LEU A 79 -12.39 10.08 23.64
N GLU A 80 -13.60 10.38 23.19
CA GLU A 80 -13.94 11.67 22.57
C GLU A 80 -13.87 12.81 23.58
N ALA A 81 -14.25 12.55 24.83
CA ALA A 81 -14.12 13.50 25.94
C ALA A 81 -12.67 13.67 26.44
N GLY A 82 -11.73 12.82 26.01
CA GLY A 82 -10.36 12.81 26.52
C GLY A 82 -10.22 12.35 27.98
N GLU A 83 -11.29 11.84 28.58
CA GLU A 83 -11.29 11.28 29.95
C GLU A 83 -10.53 9.96 30.02
N LEU A 84 -10.57 9.18 28.94
CA LEU A 84 -9.83 7.93 28.82
C LEU A 84 -8.56 8.16 28.03
N GLN A 85 -7.48 8.46 28.75
CA GLN A 85 -6.14 8.36 28.18
C GLN A 85 -5.85 6.87 27.99
N LEU A 86 -5.99 6.39 26.75
CA LEU A 86 -5.29 5.17 26.33
C LEU A 86 -3.84 5.45 26.68
N ALA A 87 -3.36 4.85 27.77
CA ALA A 87 -1.94 4.79 28.04
C ALA A 87 -1.37 4.16 26.78
N SER A 88 -0.86 5.02 25.88
CA SER A 88 -0.18 4.59 24.68
C SER A 88 0.83 3.61 25.21
N MET A 89 0.71 2.35 24.80
CA MET A 89 1.66 1.34 25.20
C MET A 89 3.01 1.81 24.63
N ALA A 90 3.73 2.60 25.42
CA ALA A 90 5.15 2.73 25.30
C ALA A 90 5.65 1.28 25.29
N PRO A 91 6.39 0.87 24.24
CA PRO A 91 6.87 -0.49 24.14
C PRO A 91 7.59 -0.82 25.45
N PRO A 92 7.23 -1.89 26.17
CA PRO A 92 7.92 -2.25 27.38
C PRO A 92 9.38 -2.48 27.04
N GLY A 93 10.23 -1.57 27.52
CA GLY A 93 11.67 -1.64 27.40
C GLY A 93 12.17 -2.99 27.87
N GLU A 94 12.85 -3.67 26.96
CA GLU A 94 14.10 -4.38 27.19
C GLU A 94 14.34 -4.93 28.60
N THR A 95 14.11 -6.24 28.76
CA THR A 95 14.98 -7.03 29.63
C THR A 95 15.39 -8.33 28.93
N SER A 96 16.71 -8.53 28.88
CA SER A 96 17.45 -9.78 28.62
C SER A 96 17.51 -10.31 27.17
N SER A 97 18.44 -9.73 26.41
CA SER A 97 19.67 -10.39 25.95
C SER A 97 19.68 -11.93 26.02
N ALA A 98 19.59 -12.56 24.85
CA ALA A 98 20.16 -13.88 24.61
C ALA A 98 20.89 -13.85 23.25
N ASN A 99 22.22 -13.82 23.35
CA ASN A 99 23.18 -14.01 22.26
C ASN A 99 22.84 -15.25 21.42
N GLY A 100 22.36 -15.03 20.19
CA GLY A 100 22.24 -16.05 19.16
C GLY A 100 23.12 -15.69 17.97
N LYS A 101 24.37 -16.17 17.96
CA LYS A 101 25.29 -16.10 16.82
C LYS A 101 24.69 -16.87 15.63
N SER A 102 24.11 -16.18 14.65
CA SER A 102 23.78 -16.79 13.36
C SER A 102 24.98 -16.75 12.43
N LYS A 103 25.42 -17.94 12.00
CA LYS A 103 26.65 -18.21 11.23
C LYS A 103 26.34 -18.53 9.76
N TYR A 104 25.27 -17.95 9.21
CA TYR A 104 24.79 -18.27 7.86
C TYR A 104 24.60 -17.00 7.03
N LEU A 105 25.71 -16.32 6.73
CA LEU A 105 25.84 -15.65 5.45
C LEU A 105 26.21 -16.74 4.44
N ARG A 106 25.29 -17.06 3.53
CA ARG A 106 25.63 -17.77 2.29
C ARG A 106 25.35 -16.82 1.13
N SER A 107 26.40 -16.12 0.76
CA SER A 107 26.56 -15.52 -0.56
C SER A 107 26.43 -16.61 -1.63
N SER A 108 25.42 -16.51 -2.49
CA SER A 108 25.58 -16.98 -3.87
C SER A 108 24.67 -16.17 -4.78
N GLN A 109 25.27 -15.16 -5.41
CA GLN A 109 24.86 -14.67 -6.70
C GLN A 109 24.73 -15.85 -7.66
N GLN A 110 23.58 -15.99 -8.32
CA GLN A 110 23.49 -16.45 -9.70
C GLN A 110 22.11 -16.08 -10.25
N ALA A 111 22.12 -15.01 -11.05
CA ALA A 111 20.98 -14.52 -11.80
C ALA A 111 20.53 -15.59 -12.81
N SER A 112 19.40 -16.22 -12.55
CA SER A 112 18.70 -17.03 -13.55
C SER A 112 17.86 -16.10 -14.41
N ARG A 113 18.38 -15.76 -15.60
CA ARG A 113 17.61 -15.14 -16.68
C ARG A 113 16.55 -16.14 -17.16
N ARG A 114 15.35 -16.08 -16.57
CA ARG A 114 14.19 -16.85 -17.02
C ARG A 114 13.41 -16.02 -18.05
N ARG A 115 13.34 -16.55 -19.28
CA ARG A 115 12.54 -16.03 -20.40
C ARG A 115 11.09 -15.80 -19.95
N ARG A 116 10.66 -14.53 -19.98
CA ARG A 116 9.26 -14.10 -19.86
C ARG A 116 8.45 -14.75 -20.98
N ARG A 117 7.48 -15.60 -20.62
CA ARG A 117 6.36 -15.95 -21.50
C ARG A 117 5.33 -14.84 -21.32
N THR A 118 5.09 -14.08 -22.39
CA THR A 118 4.04 -13.07 -22.49
C THR A 118 2.69 -13.77 -22.50
N SER A 119 2.08 -13.97 -21.32
CA SER A 119 0.64 -14.19 -21.22
C SER A 119 -0.04 -12.86 -21.48
N GLN A 120 -0.35 -12.65 -22.75
CA GLN A 120 -1.14 -11.59 -23.32
C GLN A 120 -2.61 -11.88 -22.98
N ASP A 121 -3.00 -11.62 -21.74
CA ASP A 121 -4.40 -11.65 -21.31
C ASP A 121 -4.55 -10.88 -20.01
N SER A 122 -4.90 -9.60 -20.13
CA SER A 122 -5.78 -8.84 -19.23
C SER A 122 -5.79 -7.41 -19.75
N ASP A 123 -6.95 -7.03 -20.27
CA ASP A 123 -7.44 -5.67 -20.43
C ASP A 123 -7.19 -4.91 -19.12
N ASP A 124 -5.98 -4.35 -18.98
CA ASP A 124 -5.54 -3.52 -17.86
C ASP A 124 -6.28 -2.21 -18.04
N SER A 125 -7.54 -2.25 -17.62
CA SER A 125 -8.42 -1.09 -17.50
C SER A 125 -7.55 0.04 -16.98
N ASN A 126 -7.41 1.08 -17.79
CA ASN A 126 -6.81 2.35 -17.40
C ASN A 126 -7.59 2.88 -16.18
N ASP A 127 -7.29 2.33 -15.01
CA ASP A 127 -7.58 2.84 -13.69
C ASP A 127 -6.62 4.01 -13.43
N ASP A 128 -6.52 4.88 -14.46
CA ASP A 128 -6.05 6.24 -14.38
C ASP A 128 -7.11 7.01 -13.59
N GLU A 129 -7.34 6.65 -12.32
CA GLU A 129 -7.94 7.58 -11.38
C GLU A 129 -7.08 8.85 -11.48
N PRO A 130 -7.59 9.95 -12.07
CA PRO A 130 -6.76 11.03 -12.61
C PRO A 130 -6.09 11.89 -11.52
N GLY A 131 -6.06 11.43 -10.28
CA GLY A 131 -5.46 12.07 -9.12
C GLY A 131 -4.12 11.49 -8.68
N TRP A 132 -3.71 10.31 -9.14
CA TRP A 132 -2.44 9.68 -8.70
C TRP A 132 -1.29 9.86 -9.69
N ASN A 133 -1.59 10.28 -10.92
CA ASN A 133 -0.58 10.44 -11.96
C ASN A 133 0.23 11.73 -11.74
N ILE A 134 1.54 11.64 -11.95
CA ILE A 134 2.44 12.79 -11.87
C ILE A 134 2.09 13.76 -13.02
N THR A 135 1.66 14.98 -12.68
CA THR A 135 1.31 16.00 -13.67
C THR A 135 2.54 16.51 -14.43
N GLU A 136 2.34 17.05 -15.64
CA GLU A 136 3.45 17.64 -16.43
C GLU A 136 4.15 18.80 -15.70
N GLU A 137 3.40 19.54 -14.88
CA GLU A 137 3.96 20.57 -14.01
C GLU A 137 4.93 19.96 -12.98
N MET A 138 4.52 18.88 -12.30
CA MET A 138 5.38 18.16 -11.36
C MET A 138 6.63 17.61 -12.06
N LYS A 139 6.48 17.01 -13.25
CA LYS A 139 7.62 16.53 -14.05
C LYS A 139 8.59 17.66 -14.40
N THR A 140 8.07 18.82 -14.80
CA THR A 140 8.88 20.01 -15.13
C THR A 140 9.67 20.49 -13.92
N ARG A 141 9.04 20.60 -12.75
CA ARG A 141 9.71 20.96 -11.49
C ARG A 141 10.81 19.97 -11.11
N LEU A 142 10.54 18.67 -11.23
CA LEU A 142 11.51 17.61 -10.94
C LEU A 142 12.70 17.63 -11.91
N ARG A 143 12.47 17.82 -13.22
CA ARG A 143 13.54 17.93 -14.22
C ARG A 143 14.41 19.18 -14.04
N GLY A 144 13.82 20.27 -13.56
CA GLY A 144 14.53 21.52 -13.26
C GLY A 144 15.39 21.47 -11.99
N SER A 145 15.12 20.52 -11.09
CA SER A 145 15.81 20.42 -9.81
C SER A 145 17.27 19.96 -9.97
N SER A 146 18.22 20.81 -9.57
CA SER A 146 19.64 20.47 -9.51
C SER A 146 19.93 19.45 -8.41
N TRP A 147 19.38 19.65 -7.21
CA TRP A 147 19.60 18.76 -6.07
C TRP A 147 19.18 17.32 -6.37
N LEU A 148 18.08 17.14 -7.11
CA LEU A 148 17.60 15.81 -7.48
C LEU A 148 18.58 15.10 -8.41
N LYS A 149 19.19 15.84 -9.34
CA LYS A 149 20.22 15.31 -10.26
C LYS A 149 21.47 14.90 -9.50
N ASP A 150 21.88 15.69 -8.51
CA ASP A 150 23.06 15.39 -7.69
C ASP A 150 22.81 14.20 -6.77
N GLU A 151 21.64 14.11 -6.13
CA GLU A 151 21.29 12.97 -5.28
C GLU A 151 21.15 11.69 -6.10
N LEU A 152 20.52 11.76 -7.27
CA LEU A 152 20.42 10.61 -8.16
C LEU A 152 21.77 10.21 -8.73
N ARG A 153 22.82 11.05 -8.69
CA ARG A 153 24.18 10.62 -9.06
C ARG A 153 24.78 9.65 -8.04
N ASP A 154 24.31 9.67 -6.79
CA ASP A 154 24.71 8.68 -5.81
C ASP A 154 24.23 7.28 -6.24
N GLY A 155 25.15 6.31 -6.25
CA GLY A 155 24.84 4.92 -6.57
C GLY A 155 23.94 4.27 -5.52
N GLY A 156 24.01 4.72 -4.26
CA GLY A 156 23.24 4.14 -3.16
C GLY A 156 21.73 4.31 -3.32
N LEU A 157 21.27 5.52 -3.66
CA LEU A 157 19.86 5.80 -3.86
C LEU A 157 19.27 5.00 -5.04
N ARG A 158 20.02 4.89 -6.14
CA ARG A 158 19.59 4.11 -7.31
C ARG A 158 19.40 2.64 -6.98
N GLN A 159 20.31 2.05 -6.19
CA GLN A 159 20.18 0.66 -5.74
C GLN A 159 18.93 0.45 -4.87
N LEU A 160 18.61 1.40 -3.99
CA LEU A 160 17.39 1.31 -3.17
C LEU A 160 16.12 1.40 -4.02
N ILE A 161 16.10 2.29 -5.03
CA ILE A 161 14.97 2.40 -5.96
C ILE A 161 14.84 1.12 -6.78
N GLU A 162 15.94 0.58 -7.31
CA GLU A 162 15.97 -0.67 -8.07
C GLU A 162 15.52 -1.87 -7.20
N GLN A 163 15.90 -1.91 -5.93
CA GLN A 163 15.42 -2.92 -4.98
C GLN A 163 13.91 -2.85 -4.76
N ILE A 164 13.36 -1.64 -4.59
CA ILE A 164 11.90 -1.45 -4.43
C ILE A 164 11.17 -1.81 -5.73
N ASP A 165 11.70 -1.40 -6.88
CA ASP A 165 11.08 -1.67 -8.19
C ASP A 165 11.15 -3.16 -8.57
N GLY A 166 12.26 -3.80 -8.22
CA GLY A 166 12.48 -5.24 -8.38
C GLY A 166 11.71 -6.10 -7.38
N ALA A 167 11.11 -5.51 -6.33
CA ALA A 167 10.19 -6.20 -5.41
C ALA A 167 8.85 -6.45 -6.11
N SER A 168 8.88 -7.31 -7.14
CA SER A 168 7.73 -7.72 -7.91
C SER A 168 6.89 -8.74 -7.14
N ASP A 169 5.59 -8.74 -7.41
CA ASP A 169 4.65 -9.74 -6.87
C ASP A 169 4.92 -11.16 -7.38
N ASP A 170 5.80 -11.30 -8.37
CA ASP A 170 6.09 -12.52 -9.15
C ASP A 170 7.14 -13.48 -8.53
N ASP A 171 7.47 -13.35 -7.24
CA ASP A 171 8.31 -14.33 -6.53
C ASP A 171 7.58 -15.66 -6.21
N GLY A 172 6.61 -16.04 -7.05
CA GLY A 172 5.45 -16.86 -6.73
C GLY A 172 5.60 -18.38 -6.62
N GLU A 173 6.81 -18.96 -6.65
CA GLU A 173 6.92 -20.43 -6.52
C GLU A 173 7.82 -20.94 -5.39
N ASN A 174 8.95 -20.30 -5.07
CA ASN A 174 9.91 -20.93 -4.14
C ASN A 174 9.61 -20.75 -2.64
N ASN A 175 8.80 -19.76 -2.24
CA ASN A 175 8.55 -19.44 -0.82
C ASN A 175 7.08 -19.55 -0.38
N ARG A 176 6.32 -20.48 -0.96
CA ARG A 176 4.90 -20.67 -0.62
C ARG A 176 4.63 -20.99 0.85
N SER A 177 5.52 -21.69 1.54
CA SER A 177 5.31 -22.13 2.93
C SER A 177 5.42 -20.99 3.94
N GLU A 178 6.37 -20.08 3.77
CA GLU A 178 6.59 -18.94 4.67
C GLU A 178 5.56 -17.83 4.43
N ARG A 179 5.24 -17.57 3.15
CA ARG A 179 4.17 -16.63 2.75
C ARG A 179 2.80 -17.08 3.27
N GLN A 180 2.53 -18.39 3.36
CA GLN A 180 1.27 -18.90 3.93
C GLN A 180 1.12 -18.63 5.43
N MET A 181 2.22 -18.57 6.20
CA MET A 181 2.16 -18.17 7.61
C MET A 181 1.94 -16.67 7.78
N GLN A 182 2.61 -15.82 6.99
CA GLN A 182 2.41 -14.37 7.05
C GLN A 182 1.00 -13.93 6.61
N MET A 183 0.44 -14.58 5.58
CA MET A 183 -0.92 -14.29 5.09
C MET A 183 -2.02 -14.56 6.12
N ARG A 184 -1.79 -15.44 7.11
CA ARG A 184 -2.77 -15.68 8.19
C ARG A 184 -2.89 -14.50 9.16
N VAL A 185 -1.85 -13.70 9.32
CA VAL A 185 -1.85 -12.52 10.21
C VAL A 185 -2.51 -11.32 9.53
N GLN A 186 -2.38 -11.19 8.21
CA GLN A 186 -2.92 -10.05 7.45
C GLN A 186 -4.42 -10.14 7.15
N ARG A 187 -5.05 -11.32 7.23
CA ARG A 187 -6.48 -11.52 6.91
C ARG A 187 -7.46 -10.69 7.74
N ASN A 188 -7.04 -10.09 8.86
CA ASN A 188 -7.94 -9.31 9.70
C ASN A 188 -7.99 -7.82 9.35
N ARG A 189 -7.20 -7.31 8.39
CA ARG A 189 -7.17 -5.87 8.05
C ARG A 189 -7.76 -5.50 6.70
N GLY A 190 -8.14 -6.45 5.85
CA GLY A 190 -8.83 -6.17 4.58
C GLY A 190 -8.03 -5.39 3.52
N VAL A 191 -6.88 -4.80 3.87
CA VAL A 191 -5.98 -4.11 2.95
C VAL A 191 -4.84 -5.07 2.61
N SER A 192 -4.84 -5.57 1.37
CA SER A 192 -3.67 -6.26 0.81
C SER A 192 -2.62 -5.21 0.47
N VAL A 193 -1.56 -5.13 1.27
CA VAL A 193 -0.39 -4.29 0.98
C VAL A 193 0.45 -5.00 -0.07
N SER A 194 0.76 -4.33 -1.17
CA SER A 194 1.62 -4.92 -2.21
C SER A 194 3.02 -5.18 -1.65
N PRO A 195 3.71 -6.28 -2.06
CA PRO A 195 5.13 -6.51 -1.80
C PRO A 195 6.01 -5.27 -2.02
N ARG A 196 5.75 -4.51 -3.08
CA ARG A 196 6.43 -3.24 -3.37
C ARG A 196 6.22 -2.18 -2.27
N GLU A 197 4.99 -1.98 -1.82
CA GLU A 197 4.70 -1.07 -0.68
C GLU A 197 5.37 -1.53 0.61
N LEU A 198 5.39 -2.84 0.86
CA LEU A 198 6.04 -3.41 2.04
C LEU A 198 7.55 -3.14 2.01
N GLU A 199 8.18 -3.30 0.86
CA GLU A 199 9.61 -3.04 0.69
C GLU A 199 9.92 -1.55 0.79
N LEU A 200 9.08 -0.69 0.19
CA LEU A 200 9.18 0.76 0.36
C LEU A 200 9.14 1.16 1.84
N ALA A 201 8.21 0.59 2.62
CA ALA A 201 8.10 0.86 4.05
C ALA A 201 9.36 0.42 4.82
N ARG A 202 9.89 -0.78 4.52
CA ARG A 202 11.14 -1.30 5.12
C ARG A 202 12.33 -0.41 4.79
N THR A 203 12.48 -0.02 3.54
CA THR A 203 13.57 0.85 3.08
C THR A 203 13.48 2.21 3.75
N ARG A 204 12.28 2.79 3.84
CA ARG A 204 12.05 4.06 4.55
C ARG A 204 12.45 3.99 6.02
N HIS A 205 12.12 2.90 6.72
CA HIS A 205 12.49 2.72 8.13
C HIS A 205 13.99 2.43 8.33
N SER A 206 14.62 1.72 7.41
CA SER A 206 16.02 1.28 7.54
C SER A 206 17.01 2.35 7.06
N HIS A 207 16.60 3.22 6.15
CA HIS A 207 17.44 4.24 5.52
C HIS A 207 16.86 5.64 5.77
N PRO A 208 17.24 6.33 6.86
CA PRO A 208 16.70 7.65 7.19
C PRO A 208 16.98 8.70 6.10
N LYS A 209 18.13 8.62 5.41
CA LYS A 209 18.43 9.47 4.25
C LYS A 209 17.45 9.28 3.10
N PHE A 210 17.03 8.03 2.86
CA PHE A 210 16.02 7.72 1.85
C PHE A 210 14.66 8.30 2.25
N ALA A 211 14.29 8.21 3.53
CA ALA A 211 13.06 8.83 4.03
C ALA A 211 13.07 10.35 3.79
N SER A 212 14.15 11.04 4.17
CA SER A 212 14.33 12.47 3.91
C SER A 212 14.32 12.80 2.41
N PHE A 213 14.93 11.95 1.58
CA PHE A 213 14.90 12.09 0.12
C PHE A 213 13.46 12.06 -0.41
N ILE A 214 12.63 11.10 0.03
CA ILE A 214 11.23 11.00 -0.38
C ILE A 214 10.46 12.26 0.03
N ASP A 215 10.65 12.75 1.24
CA ASP A 215 9.99 13.96 1.71
C ASP A 215 10.42 15.18 0.88
N LYS A 216 11.73 15.34 0.58
CA LYS A 216 12.27 16.40 -0.30
C LYS A 216 11.76 16.30 -1.74
N PHE A 217 11.64 15.07 -2.24
CA PHE A 217 11.11 14.77 -3.57
C PHE A 217 9.64 15.21 -3.67
N LEU A 218 8.80 14.83 -2.69
CA LEU A 218 7.39 15.19 -2.64
C LEU A 218 7.18 16.69 -2.44
N LEU A 219 8.02 17.36 -1.65
CA LEU A 219 8.06 18.82 -1.52
C LEU A 219 8.39 19.50 -2.85
N THR A 220 9.43 19.03 -3.55
CA THR A 220 9.84 19.59 -4.85
C THR A 220 8.77 19.38 -5.91
N ALA A 221 8.08 18.24 -5.88
CA ALA A 221 6.93 17.97 -6.74
C ALA A 221 5.71 18.84 -6.37
N GLY A 222 5.67 19.47 -5.19
CA GLY A 222 4.54 20.27 -4.72
C GLY A 222 3.39 19.44 -4.14
N VAL A 223 3.63 18.16 -3.83
CA VAL A 223 2.66 17.27 -3.17
C VAL A 223 2.56 17.57 -1.68
N LEU A 224 3.67 17.96 -1.07
CA LEU A 224 3.74 18.36 0.34
C LEU A 224 3.90 19.88 0.46
N GLN A 225 3.33 20.45 1.51
CA GLN A 225 3.48 21.84 1.91
C GLN A 225 3.82 21.93 3.40
N PRO A 226 4.62 22.92 3.82
CA PRO A 226 4.80 23.22 5.24
C PRO A 226 3.45 23.59 5.87
N ALA A 227 3.14 23.05 7.05
CA ALA A 227 1.91 23.35 7.77
C ALA A 227 1.72 24.87 8.02
N ASP A 228 2.81 25.59 8.21
CA ASP A 228 2.79 27.01 8.56
C ASP A 228 2.48 27.95 7.38
N GLY A 229 2.29 27.42 6.16
CA GLY A 229 2.01 28.22 4.97
C GLY A 229 3.11 29.23 4.61
N ARG A 230 4.26 29.16 5.28
CA ARG A 230 5.40 30.03 5.00
C ARG A 230 5.97 29.63 3.64
N LYS A 231 5.92 30.57 2.70
CA LYS A 231 6.62 30.45 1.43
C LYS A 231 8.12 30.57 1.73
N SER A 232 8.75 29.46 2.11
CA SER A 232 10.19 29.42 2.33
C SER A 232 10.89 29.71 1.00
N GLU A 233 11.81 30.68 0.98
CA GLU A 233 12.58 31.08 -0.21
C GLU A 233 13.59 30.02 -0.68
N GLY A 234 13.59 28.83 -0.06
CA GLY A 234 14.39 27.70 -0.51
C GLY A 234 13.96 26.39 0.15
N ILE A 235 13.98 25.31 -0.64
CA ILE A 235 13.74 23.93 -0.21
C ILE A 235 14.80 23.42 0.77
N GLU A 236 15.99 24.00 0.78
CA GLU A 236 17.08 23.57 1.68
C GLU A 236 16.83 24.00 3.13
N SER A 237 16.38 25.24 3.33
CA SER A 237 16.06 25.76 4.67
C SER A 237 14.92 24.99 5.33
N LEU A 238 13.99 24.45 4.54
CA LEU A 238 12.85 23.68 5.06
C LEU A 238 13.25 22.30 5.60
N MET A 239 14.38 21.75 5.17
CA MET A 239 14.82 20.43 5.66
C MET A 239 15.64 20.50 6.94
N GLU A 240 16.16 21.67 7.28
CA GLU A 240 16.96 21.87 8.48
C GLU A 240 16.09 21.96 9.73
N GLU A 241 14.87 22.49 9.61
CA GLU A 241 13.84 22.42 10.64
C GLU A 241 12.71 21.46 10.22
N PRO A 242 12.58 20.27 10.85
CA PRO A 242 11.52 19.32 10.55
C PRO A 242 10.17 19.84 11.06
N GLY A 243 9.62 20.83 10.36
CA GLY A 243 8.24 21.27 10.52
C GLY A 243 7.28 20.17 10.06
N GLN A 244 6.04 20.23 10.55
CA GLN A 244 5.01 19.30 10.10
C GLN A 244 4.70 19.54 8.63
N LEU A 245 4.90 18.52 7.79
CA LEU A 245 4.52 18.54 6.38
C LEU A 245 3.07 18.06 6.24
N VAL A 246 2.29 18.76 5.44
CA VAL A 246 0.88 18.46 5.16
C VAL A 246 0.71 18.26 3.66
N LEU A 247 -0.22 17.38 3.27
CA LEU A 247 -0.57 17.20 1.86
C LEU A 247 -1.15 18.50 1.29
N ALA A 248 -0.63 18.91 0.14
CA ALA A 248 -1.19 20.00 -0.62
C ALA A 248 -2.66 19.68 -0.97
N PRO A 249 -3.58 20.65 -0.88
CA PRO A 249 -4.96 20.43 -1.30
C PRO A 249 -4.99 19.94 -2.75
N ILE A 250 -5.54 18.74 -2.97
CA ILE A 250 -5.74 18.21 -4.33
C ILE A 250 -6.74 19.15 -5.01
N PRO A 251 -6.40 19.76 -6.17
CA PRO A 251 -7.36 20.53 -6.95
C PRO A 251 -8.52 19.62 -7.30
N ARG A 252 -9.61 19.71 -6.55
CA ARG A 252 -10.82 18.98 -6.88
C ARG A 252 -11.26 19.57 -8.21
N ARG A 253 -11.24 18.76 -9.27
CA ARG A 253 -11.97 19.09 -10.49
C ARG A 253 -13.33 19.58 -10.03
N LYS A 254 -13.67 20.84 -10.32
CA LYS A 254 -15.02 21.33 -10.08
C LYS A 254 -15.90 20.31 -10.80
N ALA A 255 -16.57 19.46 -10.04
CA ALA A 255 -17.51 18.51 -10.61
C ALA A 255 -18.43 19.38 -11.45
N GLY A 256 -18.44 19.14 -12.76
CA GLY A 256 -19.16 19.97 -13.73
C GLY A 256 -20.59 20.13 -13.24
N GLY A 257 -20.85 21.26 -12.59
CA GLY A 257 -22.17 21.77 -12.38
C GLY A 257 -22.53 22.40 -13.69
N ASP A 258 -23.04 21.59 -14.60
CA ASP A 258 -23.94 22.04 -15.65
C ASP A 258 -25.12 22.72 -14.97
N SER A 259 -24.98 24.01 -14.70
CA SER A 259 -26.04 24.93 -14.30
C SER A 259 -25.64 26.35 -14.68
N GLU A 260 -25.14 26.53 -15.91
CA GLU A 260 -25.53 27.72 -16.69
C GLU A 260 -26.96 27.49 -17.19
N ALA A 261 -27.94 27.70 -16.31
CA ALA A 261 -29.15 28.38 -16.75
C ALA A 261 -28.68 29.83 -16.95
N GLY A 262 -28.59 30.36 -18.16
CA GLY A 262 -29.69 30.42 -19.10
C GLY A 262 -30.45 31.74 -18.90
N GLU A 263 -29.75 32.86 -18.95
CA GLU A 263 -30.28 34.18 -19.30
C GLU A 263 -29.24 34.73 -20.29
N GLY A 264 -29.45 34.63 -21.60
CA GLY A 264 -30.45 35.39 -22.32
C GLY A 264 -29.79 36.66 -22.88
N GLY A 265 -29.17 36.56 -24.05
CA GLY A 265 -28.52 37.68 -24.76
C GLY A 265 -27.77 37.16 -25.98
N GLN A 266 -28.50 36.91 -27.07
CA GLN A 266 -28.56 37.77 -28.25
C GLN A 266 -27.33 37.66 -29.16
N ASP A 267 -27.56 36.94 -30.26
CA ASP A 267 -27.31 37.35 -31.64
C ASP A 267 -25.90 37.87 -31.97
N ASP A 268 -25.09 37.05 -32.66
CA ASP A 268 -24.65 37.42 -34.01
C ASP A 268 -23.88 36.27 -34.68
N GLU A 269 -24.45 35.83 -35.78
CA GLU A 269 -23.90 34.94 -36.79
C GLU A 269 -22.66 35.54 -37.51
N SER A 270 -21.51 34.87 -37.40
CA SER A 270 -20.54 34.89 -38.51
C SER A 270 -19.76 33.58 -38.54
N GLY A 271 -19.92 32.86 -39.65
CA GLY A 271 -19.25 31.61 -39.91
C GLY A 271 -17.76 31.80 -40.20
N THR A 272 -16.99 30.78 -39.82
CA THR A 272 -15.73 30.46 -40.49
C THR A 272 -15.64 28.94 -40.60
N ASP A 273 -15.73 28.49 -41.83
CA ASP A 273 -15.59 27.12 -42.26
C ASP A 273 -14.09 26.77 -42.12
N GLY A 274 -13.76 26.03 -41.07
CA GLY A 274 -12.39 25.62 -40.74
C GLY A 274 -12.23 24.13 -40.95
N GLU A 275 -12.24 23.70 -42.21
CA GLU A 275 -11.75 22.40 -42.63
C GLU A 275 -10.27 22.25 -42.22
N SER A 276 -9.95 21.26 -41.40
CA SER A 276 -8.56 20.83 -41.16
C SER A 276 -8.51 19.32 -40.96
N SER A 277 -8.45 18.70 -42.13
CA SER A 277 -7.86 17.44 -42.51
C SER A 277 -6.66 16.96 -41.66
N SER A 278 -6.63 15.63 -41.48
CA SER A 278 -5.50 14.73 -41.78
C SER A 278 -4.17 14.90 -41.01
N GLY A 279 -3.79 13.83 -40.31
CA GLY A 279 -2.42 13.61 -39.85
C GLY A 279 -2.26 12.28 -39.11
N SER A 280 -2.43 11.17 -39.81
CA SER A 280 -1.99 9.84 -39.39
C SER A 280 -0.52 9.69 -39.76
N ASP A 281 0.37 9.66 -38.77
CA ASP A 281 1.77 9.28 -38.97
C ASP A 281 2.08 8.08 -38.06
N ASP A 282 2.01 6.92 -38.69
CA ASP A 282 2.61 5.65 -38.27
C ASP A 282 4.14 5.79 -38.34
N GLU A 283 4.83 5.71 -37.19
CA GLU A 283 6.29 5.60 -37.15
C GLU A 283 6.66 4.32 -36.38
N ASP A 284 6.73 3.22 -37.14
CA ASP A 284 7.42 1.99 -36.79
C ASP A 284 8.91 2.27 -36.59
N SER A 285 9.38 2.39 -35.35
CA SER A 285 10.81 2.41 -35.03
C SER A 285 11.28 1.04 -34.54
N ASP A 286 11.59 0.17 -35.52
CA ASP A 286 12.47 -0.99 -35.34
C ASP A 286 13.90 -0.47 -35.10
N SER A 287 14.43 -0.69 -33.91
CA SER A 287 15.85 -0.43 -33.61
C SER A 287 16.48 -1.67 -32.99
N SER A 288 16.68 -2.63 -33.87
CA SER A 288 17.66 -3.70 -33.73
C SER A 288 19.07 -3.10 -33.91
N GLN A 289 19.85 -2.95 -32.83
CA GLN A 289 21.31 -2.88 -32.93
C GLN A 289 21.98 -3.78 -31.88
N GLU A 290 22.43 -4.91 -32.40
CA GLU A 290 23.62 -5.65 -32.03
C GLU A 290 24.83 -4.77 -31.67
N SER A 291 25.53 -5.07 -30.57
CA SER A 291 26.98 -4.84 -30.48
C SER A 291 27.59 -5.73 -29.39
N SER A 292 28.18 -6.82 -29.87
CA SER A 292 29.26 -7.56 -29.24
C SER A 292 30.42 -6.62 -28.87
N SER A 293 30.99 -6.80 -27.69
CA SER A 293 32.37 -6.37 -27.40
C SER A 293 33.00 -7.31 -26.38
N GLU A 294 33.79 -8.21 -26.96
CA GLU A 294 34.75 -9.09 -26.32
C GLU A 294 35.96 -8.23 -25.93
N GLY A 295 36.32 -8.22 -24.65
CA GLY A 295 37.41 -7.41 -24.11
C GLY A 295 38.37 -8.27 -23.29
N SER A 296 39.34 -8.84 -23.99
CA SER A 296 40.45 -9.65 -23.49
C SER A 296 41.41 -8.86 -22.59
N GLY A 297 41.90 -9.53 -21.54
CA GLY A 297 43.34 -9.68 -21.24
C GLY A 297 44.22 -8.45 -20.95
N SER A 298 44.78 -8.44 -19.73
CA SER A 298 46.18 -8.13 -19.35
C SER A 298 46.21 -8.12 -17.81
N GLU A 299 46.87 -9.02 -17.08
CA GLU A 299 48.29 -9.40 -17.07
C GLU A 299 49.21 -8.18 -17.04
N SER A 300 49.68 -7.83 -15.83
CA SER A 300 50.92 -7.06 -15.57
C SER A 300 51.25 -7.14 -14.06
N ASP A 301 52.37 -7.83 -13.79
CA ASP A 301 53.22 -7.92 -12.58
C ASP A 301 52.61 -8.11 -11.18
#